data_AF-A0AA92BKW8-F1
#
_entry.id   AF-A0AA92BKW8-F1
#
_cell.length_a   1.000
_cell.length_b   1.000
_cell.length_c   1.000
_cell.angle_alpha   90.00
_cell.angle_beta   90.00
_cell.angle_gamma   90.00
#
_symmetry.space_group_name_H-M   'P 1'
#
loop_
_entity.id
_entity.type
_entity.pdbx_description
1 polymer ?
#
loop_
_entity_poly.entity_id
_entity_poly.type
_entity_poly.pdbx_seq_one_letter_code
_entity_poly.pdbx_strand_id
1 'polypeptide(L)'
;MKKWKLAVFGVVSLALAGCEKGPSYEFEGQYFAAEGENCTTPASTKDLEHYFLKITKQVGWGRVLYSATLPSAVKAGLPAVSAQGVSPNDDNELTFHFSKARVTGVPPENPDFNIVVTVIPNKNREGHLWLIKETMIINKDGEVKEFDILERLRDLIEVGQTGACLRKATATG
;
A
#
# COMPACT_ATOMS: atom_id res chain seq x y z
N MET A 1 -41.40 -29.27 -48.42
CA MET A 1 -40.47 -28.13 -48.28
C MET A 1 -40.35 -27.77 -46.80
N LYS A 2 -39.11 -27.51 -46.31
CA LYS A 2 -38.67 -26.88 -45.03
C LYS A 2 -39.34 -27.36 -43.72
N LYS A 3 -38.72 -28.29 -42.98
CA LYS A 3 -37.73 -28.08 -41.87
C LYS A 3 -38.23 -27.10 -40.79
N TRP A 4 -38.20 -27.51 -39.52
CA TRP A 4 -37.26 -27.02 -38.48
C TRP A 4 -37.46 -27.83 -37.18
N LYS A 5 -36.41 -28.56 -36.78
CA LYS A 5 -36.29 -29.19 -35.46
C LYS A 5 -35.71 -28.13 -34.52
N LEU A 6 -36.47 -27.71 -33.51
CA LEU A 6 -35.96 -26.88 -32.42
C LEU A 6 -35.21 -27.79 -31.45
N ALA A 7 -33.90 -27.91 -31.66
CA ALA A 7 -32.98 -28.39 -30.64
C ALA A 7 -32.78 -27.23 -29.65
N VAL A 8 -33.27 -27.40 -28.43
CA VAL A 8 -32.94 -26.53 -27.30
C VAL A 8 -31.47 -26.77 -26.97
N PHE A 9 -30.60 -25.97 -27.56
CA PHE A 9 -29.21 -25.88 -27.14
C PHE A 9 -29.20 -25.16 -25.79
N GLY A 10 -28.98 -25.95 -24.74
CA GLY A 10 -28.65 -25.43 -23.42
C GLY A 10 -27.41 -24.57 -23.53
N VAL A 11 -27.59 -23.25 -23.43
CA VAL A 11 -26.51 -22.32 -23.19
C VAL A 11 -26.11 -22.54 -21.73
N VAL A 12 -25.16 -23.46 -21.52
CA VAL A 12 -24.34 -23.43 -20.32
C VAL A 12 -23.53 -22.15 -20.44
N SER A 13 -24.07 -21.07 -19.89
CA SER A 13 -23.32 -19.87 -19.60
C SER A 13 -22.26 -20.26 -18.57
N LEU A 14 -21.15 -20.82 -19.06
CA LEU A 14 -19.87 -20.69 -18.39
C LEU A 14 -19.63 -19.19 -18.30
N ALA A 15 -20.08 -18.61 -17.19
CA ALA A 15 -19.57 -17.34 -16.73
C ALA A 15 -18.05 -17.51 -16.80
N LEU A 16 -17.44 -16.84 -17.78
CA LEU A 16 -16.03 -16.53 -17.77
C LEU A 16 -15.83 -15.70 -16.52
N ALA A 17 -15.68 -16.37 -15.37
CA ALA A 17 -14.77 -15.92 -14.35
C ALA A 17 -13.44 -15.86 -15.10
N GLY A 18 -13.20 -14.72 -15.77
CA GLY A 18 -11.86 -14.34 -16.13
C GLY A 18 -11.09 -14.51 -14.84
N CYS A 19 -10.21 -15.50 -14.82
CA CYS A 19 -9.19 -15.62 -13.81
C CYS A 19 -8.28 -14.40 -14.03
N GLU A 20 -8.76 -13.22 -13.63
CA GLU A 20 -7.90 -12.18 -13.15
C GLU A 20 -7.06 -12.89 -12.10
N LYS A 21 -5.79 -13.16 -12.43
CA LYS A 21 -4.80 -13.48 -11.44
C LYS A 21 -4.85 -12.31 -10.47
N GLY A 22 -5.62 -12.47 -9.41
CA GLY A 22 -5.57 -11.58 -8.27
C GLY A 22 -4.11 -11.46 -7.87
N PRO A 23 -3.70 -10.31 -7.30
CA PRO A 23 -2.34 -10.17 -6.82
C PRO A 23 -1.99 -11.38 -5.96
N SER A 24 -0.80 -11.93 -6.16
CA SER A 24 -0.39 -13.19 -5.50
C SER A 24 -0.36 -13.08 -3.97
N TYR A 25 -0.46 -11.85 -3.44
CA TYR A 25 -0.56 -11.53 -2.03
C TYR A 25 -1.77 -10.62 -1.73
N GLU A 26 -2.46 -10.88 -0.62
CA GLU A 26 -3.56 -10.06 -0.13
C GLU A 26 -3.06 -8.92 0.77
N PHE A 27 -2.82 -7.76 0.17
CA PHE A 27 -2.32 -6.57 0.87
C PHE A 27 -3.35 -5.85 1.74
N GLU A 28 -4.64 -6.16 1.63
CA GLU A 28 -5.68 -5.43 2.37
C GLU A 28 -5.56 -5.68 3.87
N GLY A 29 -5.48 -4.64 4.68
CA GLY A 29 -5.42 -4.76 6.13
C GLY A 29 -4.90 -3.52 6.84
N GLN A 30 -5.00 -3.54 8.16
CA GLN A 30 -4.28 -2.62 9.03
C GLN A 30 -2.95 -3.25 9.44
N TYR A 31 -1.88 -2.48 9.41
CA TYR A 31 -0.53 -2.94 9.69
C TYR A 31 0.11 -2.11 10.80
N PHE A 32 0.76 -2.79 11.74
CA PHE A 32 1.45 -2.22 12.88
C PHE A 32 2.96 -2.42 12.73
N ALA A 33 3.75 -1.47 13.23
CA ALA A 33 5.19 -1.64 13.27
C ALA A 33 5.58 -2.85 14.14
N ALA A 34 6.60 -3.57 13.69
CA ALA A 34 7.21 -4.69 14.39
C ALA A 34 8.74 -4.54 14.35
N GLU A 35 9.40 -5.02 15.39
CA GLU A 35 10.84 -4.85 15.61
C GLU A 35 11.65 -6.01 14.99
N GLY A 36 12.80 -5.67 14.40
CA GLY A 36 13.79 -6.60 13.91
C GLY A 36 13.36 -7.48 12.73
N GLU A 37 14.30 -8.32 12.28
CA GLU A 37 14.09 -9.32 11.21
C GLU A 37 13.03 -10.36 11.57
N ASN A 38 12.92 -10.67 12.86
CA ASN A 38 11.95 -11.62 13.37
C ASN A 38 10.54 -11.02 13.52
N CYS A 39 10.35 -9.74 13.17
CA CYS A 39 9.07 -9.06 13.23
C CYS A 39 8.40 -9.21 14.60
N THR A 40 9.15 -9.01 15.68
CA THR A 40 8.64 -9.15 17.05
C THR A 40 7.73 -7.98 17.40
N THR A 41 6.79 -8.22 18.31
CA THR A 41 5.95 -7.15 18.85
C THR A 41 6.85 -6.11 19.52
N PRO A 42 6.70 -4.81 19.23
CA PRO A 42 7.50 -3.77 19.86
C PRO A 42 7.39 -3.81 21.39
N ALA A 43 8.49 -3.54 22.10
CA ALA A 43 8.50 -3.54 23.55
C ALA A 43 7.67 -2.40 24.16
N SER A 44 7.45 -1.33 23.40
CA SER A 44 6.63 -0.17 23.76
C SER A 44 5.17 -0.38 23.38
N THR A 45 4.27 -0.33 24.36
CA THR A 45 2.82 -0.47 24.15
C THR A 45 2.18 0.69 23.40
N LYS A 46 2.81 1.87 23.38
CA LYS A 46 2.30 3.05 22.66
C LYS A 46 2.33 2.89 21.13
N ASP A 47 3.29 2.12 20.61
CA ASP A 47 3.41 1.85 19.17
C ASP A 47 2.39 0.80 18.69
N LEU A 48 1.69 0.15 19.63
CA LEU A 48 0.59 -0.77 19.36
C LEU A 48 -0.78 -0.08 19.35
N GLU A 49 -0.89 1.15 19.86
CA GLU A 49 -2.19 1.84 20.00
C GLU A 49 -2.74 2.35 18.66
N HIS A 50 -1.87 2.55 17.66
CA HIS A 50 -2.26 3.02 16.34
C HIS A 50 -1.57 2.21 15.24
N TYR A 51 -2.31 1.86 14.19
CA TYR A 51 -1.73 1.23 13.01
C TYR A 51 -0.78 2.21 12.31
N PHE A 52 0.32 1.68 11.78
CA PHE A 52 1.27 2.43 10.97
C PHE A 52 0.71 2.70 9.58
N LEU A 53 0.19 1.66 8.91
CA LEU A 53 -0.33 1.73 7.55
C LEU A 53 -1.63 0.94 7.44
N LYS A 54 -2.68 1.52 6.86
CA LYS A 54 -3.88 0.77 6.46
C LYS A 54 -3.93 0.72 4.94
N ILE A 55 -3.93 -0.48 4.39
CA ILE A 55 -4.11 -0.70 2.95
C ILE A 55 -5.55 -1.16 2.73
N THR A 56 -6.25 -0.49 1.81
CA THR A 56 -7.63 -0.80 1.43
C THR A 56 -7.66 -1.24 -0.02
N LYS A 57 -8.36 -2.33 -0.31
CA LYS A 57 -8.53 -2.84 -1.67
C LYS A 57 -9.71 -2.17 -2.35
N GLN A 58 -9.53 -1.77 -3.59
CA GLN A 58 -10.55 -1.19 -4.45
C GLN A 58 -10.66 -2.06 -5.70
N VAL A 59 -11.81 -2.69 -5.90
CA VAL A 59 -12.07 -3.53 -7.08
C VAL A 59 -13.03 -2.78 -7.99
N GLY A 60 -12.61 -2.52 -9.23
CA GLY A 60 -13.44 -1.85 -10.21
C GLY A 60 -12.90 -2.01 -11.63
N TRP A 61 -13.81 -2.12 -12.61
CA TRP A 61 -13.47 -2.17 -14.04
C TRP A 61 -12.44 -3.25 -14.40
N GLY A 62 -12.53 -4.43 -13.76
CA GLY A 62 -11.62 -5.56 -13.99
C GLY A 62 -10.18 -5.31 -13.54
N ARG A 63 -9.99 -4.43 -12.55
CA ARG A 63 -8.69 -4.13 -11.95
C ARG A 63 -8.79 -4.07 -10.45
N VAL A 64 -7.73 -4.53 -9.80
CA VAL A 64 -7.52 -4.38 -8.35
C VAL A 64 -6.54 -3.23 -8.15
N LEU A 65 -6.99 -2.21 -7.44
CA LEU A 65 -6.17 -1.10 -6.98
C LEU A 65 -6.14 -1.10 -5.45
N TYR A 66 -5.08 -0.53 -4.90
CA TYR A 66 -4.89 -0.37 -3.47
C TYR A 66 -4.70 1.10 -3.15
N SER A 67 -5.33 1.57 -2.09
CA SER A 67 -5.05 2.87 -1.48
C SER A 67 -4.48 2.65 -0.08
N ALA A 68 -3.60 3.55 0.35
CA ALA A 68 -3.05 3.51 1.69
C ALA A 68 -3.54 4.68 2.54
N THR A 69 -3.72 4.45 3.84
CA THR A 69 -3.86 5.49 4.86
C THR A 69 -2.64 5.45 5.77
N LEU A 70 -1.95 6.58 5.88
CA LEU A 70 -0.75 6.80 6.69
C LEU A 70 -1.04 7.92 7.72
N PRO A 71 -1.31 7.60 8.99
CA PRO A 71 -1.64 8.60 10.00
C PRO A 71 -0.55 9.66 10.22
N SER A 72 0.73 9.29 10.06
CA SER A 72 1.87 10.22 10.20
C SER A 72 1.90 11.30 9.12
N ALA A 73 1.31 11.07 7.93
CA ALA A 73 1.27 12.05 6.85
C ALA A 73 0.57 13.35 7.26
N VAL A 74 -0.47 13.26 8.10
CA VAL A 74 -1.21 14.42 8.61
C VAL A 74 -0.33 15.33 9.45
N LYS A 75 0.62 14.76 10.22
CA LYS A 75 1.58 15.53 11.02
C LYS A 75 2.53 16.36 10.16
N ALA A 76 2.75 15.94 8.91
CA ALA A 76 3.52 16.67 7.90
C ALA A 76 2.65 17.61 7.05
N GLY A 77 1.36 17.80 7.38
CA GLY A 77 0.45 18.66 6.63
C GLY A 77 -0.05 18.06 5.30
N LEU A 78 0.09 16.74 5.14
CA LEU A 78 -0.33 16.00 3.95
C LEU A 78 -1.65 15.26 4.17
N PRO A 79 -2.37 14.88 3.09
CA PRO A 79 -3.52 14.00 3.21
C PRO A 79 -3.15 12.67 3.87
N ALA A 80 -4.02 12.17 4.74
CA ALA A 80 -3.83 10.85 5.37
C ALA A 80 -3.90 9.70 4.35
N VAL A 81 -4.61 9.90 3.24
CA VAL A 81 -4.85 8.88 2.20
C VAL A 81 -3.94 9.13 1.00
N SER A 82 -3.45 8.06 0.38
CA SER A 82 -2.61 8.15 -0.81
C SER A 82 -3.33 8.88 -1.95
N ALA A 83 -2.56 9.65 -2.73
CA ALA A 83 -3.08 10.52 -3.79
C ALA A 83 -3.81 9.74 -4.89
N GLN A 84 -3.43 8.47 -5.11
CA GLN A 84 -4.02 7.58 -6.10
C GLN A 84 -4.05 6.14 -5.61
N GLY A 85 -4.91 5.34 -6.25
CA GLY A 85 -4.88 3.89 -6.15
C GLY A 85 -3.76 3.30 -6.98
N VAL A 86 -3.10 2.26 -6.49
CA VAL A 86 -1.96 1.61 -7.13
C VAL A 86 -2.16 0.11 -7.28
N SER A 87 -1.64 -0.48 -8.34
CA SER A 87 -1.57 -1.93 -8.52
C SER A 87 -0.17 -2.43 -8.17
N PRO A 88 -0.03 -3.68 -7.68
CA PRO A 88 1.28 -4.26 -7.48
C PRO A 88 2.02 -4.41 -8.81
N ASN A 89 3.33 -4.21 -8.79
CA ASN A 89 4.20 -4.49 -9.94
C ASN A 89 4.51 -6.01 -10.02
N ASP A 90 5.37 -6.40 -10.96
CA ASP A 90 5.76 -7.80 -11.18
C ASP A 90 6.45 -8.44 -9.95
N ASP A 91 7.05 -7.63 -9.08
CA ASP A 91 7.71 -8.04 -7.85
C ASP A 91 6.78 -8.03 -6.62
N ASN A 92 5.48 -7.79 -6.83
CA ASN A 92 4.47 -7.58 -5.78
C ASN A 92 4.79 -6.38 -4.85
N GLU A 93 5.31 -5.30 -5.40
CA GLU A 93 5.53 -4.07 -4.65
C GLU A 93 4.36 -3.10 -4.81
N LEU A 94 3.95 -2.46 -3.71
CA LEU A 94 3.02 -1.34 -3.73
C LEU A 94 3.76 -0.07 -3.30
N THR A 95 3.77 0.95 -4.16
CA THR A 95 4.33 2.27 -3.86
C THR A 95 3.22 3.30 -3.77
N PHE A 96 3.02 3.88 -2.60
CA PHE A 96 2.02 4.89 -2.31
C PHE A 96 2.66 6.27 -2.21
N HIS A 97 1.99 7.28 -2.77
CA HIS A 97 2.38 8.69 -2.64
C HIS A 97 1.34 9.43 -1.81
N PHE A 98 1.81 10.20 -0.83
CA PHE A 98 1.00 11.09 -0.01
C PHE A 98 1.40 12.51 -0.33
N SER A 99 0.61 13.15 -1.19
CA SER A 99 0.85 14.52 -1.66
C SER A 99 -0.49 15.24 -1.76
N LYS A 100 -0.48 16.57 -1.59
CA LYS A 100 -1.67 17.38 -1.86
C LYS A 100 -2.03 17.29 -3.35
N ALA A 101 -3.32 17.26 -3.66
CA ALA A 101 -3.76 17.36 -5.04
C ALA A 101 -3.36 18.74 -5.59
N ARG A 102 -2.67 18.77 -6.74
CA ARG A 102 -2.38 20.03 -7.42
C ARG A 102 -3.68 20.61 -7.96
N VAL A 103 -4.03 21.81 -7.53
CA VAL A 103 -5.17 22.54 -8.08
C VAL A 103 -4.72 23.22 -9.36
N THR A 104 -5.36 22.87 -10.47
CA THR A 104 -5.04 23.43 -11.78
C THR A 104 -5.26 24.95 -11.78
N GLY A 105 -4.28 25.71 -12.26
CA GLY A 105 -4.37 27.18 -12.32
C GLY A 105 -3.96 27.93 -11.05
N VAL A 106 -3.62 27.22 -9.97
CA VAL A 106 -3.03 27.82 -8.76
C VAL A 106 -1.54 27.48 -8.72
N PRO A 107 -0.64 28.48 -8.68
CA PRO A 107 0.77 28.23 -8.47
C PRO A 107 0.97 27.43 -7.17
N PRO A 108 1.82 26.39 -7.16
CA PRO A 108 2.03 25.61 -5.94
C PRO A 108 2.53 26.52 -4.82
N GLU A 109 1.88 26.43 -3.65
CA GLU A 109 2.42 27.04 -2.44
C GLU A 109 3.74 26.34 -2.12
N ASN A 110 4.80 27.12 -2.07
CA ASN A 110 6.16 26.65 -1.80
C ASN A 110 6.29 26.45 -0.28
N PRO A 111 6.77 25.30 0.23
CA PRO A 111 7.30 24.10 -0.46
C PRO A 111 6.26 23.03 -0.85
N ASP A 112 6.57 22.26 -1.91
CA ASP A 112 5.84 21.01 -2.24
C ASP A 112 6.40 19.86 -1.38
N PHE A 113 5.51 19.15 -0.69
CA PHE A 113 5.83 18.07 0.23
C PHE A 113 5.19 16.76 -0.24
N ASN A 114 5.96 15.68 -0.22
CA ASN A 114 5.48 14.34 -0.53
C ASN A 114 6.08 13.32 0.43
N ILE A 115 5.29 12.33 0.82
CA ILE A 115 5.80 11.12 1.47
C ILE A 115 5.58 9.94 0.53
N VAL A 116 6.64 9.18 0.27
CA VAL A 116 6.61 7.97 -0.55
C VAL A 116 6.81 6.76 0.33
N VAL A 117 5.88 5.81 0.28
CA VAL A 117 5.91 4.56 1.04
C VAL A 117 5.89 3.38 0.07
N THR A 118 6.86 2.48 0.17
CA THR A 118 6.87 1.23 -0.60
C THR A 118 6.87 0.02 0.31
N VAL A 119 5.96 -0.91 0.05
CA VAL A 119 5.83 -2.17 0.80
C VAL A 119 5.88 -3.38 -0.12
N ILE A 120 6.42 -4.48 0.41
CA ILE A 120 6.46 -5.79 -0.26
C ILE A 120 6.00 -6.89 0.71
N PRO A 121 5.48 -8.03 0.21
CA PRO A 121 5.19 -9.18 1.05
C PRO A 121 6.43 -9.69 1.80
N ASN A 122 6.27 -9.98 3.09
CA ASN A 122 7.28 -10.74 3.82
C ASN A 122 7.13 -12.23 3.47
N LYS A 123 8.02 -12.73 2.60
CA LYS A 123 8.00 -14.13 2.12
C LYS A 123 8.24 -15.17 3.23
N ASN A 124 8.84 -14.76 4.34
CA ASN A 124 9.15 -15.64 5.47
C ASN A 124 8.03 -15.66 6.52
N ARG A 125 7.06 -14.74 6.45
CA ARG A 125 6.01 -14.62 7.45
C ARG A 125 4.69 -14.13 6.86
N GLU A 126 3.70 -15.03 6.84
CA GLU A 126 2.35 -14.72 6.41
C GLU A 126 1.75 -13.56 7.23
N GLY A 127 0.93 -12.73 6.58
CA GLY A 127 0.32 -11.56 7.22
C GLY A 127 1.32 -10.47 7.62
N HIS A 128 2.54 -10.50 7.09
CA HIS A 128 3.52 -9.43 7.29
C HIS A 128 3.95 -8.81 5.96
N LEU A 129 4.30 -7.53 6.03
CA LEU A 129 4.94 -6.79 4.95
C LEU A 129 6.30 -6.28 5.41
N TRP A 130 7.19 -6.07 4.45
CA TRP A 130 8.36 -5.22 4.64
C TRP A 130 8.04 -3.83 4.12
N LEU A 131 8.25 -2.82 4.97
CA LEU A 131 8.38 -1.43 4.57
C LEU A 131 9.82 -1.21 4.10
N ILE A 132 10.00 -1.15 2.77
CA ILE A 132 11.32 -1.07 2.14
C ILE A 132 11.69 0.35 1.73
N LYS A 133 10.70 1.25 1.66
CA LYS A 133 10.91 2.68 1.44
C LYS A 133 9.94 3.51 2.26
N GLU A 134 10.47 4.50 2.97
CA GLU A 134 9.69 5.62 3.52
C GLU A 134 10.54 6.89 3.33
N THR A 135 10.17 7.71 2.36
CA THR A 135 10.96 8.90 1.99
C THR A 135 10.11 10.14 2.08
N MET A 136 10.60 11.17 2.77
CA MET A 136 10.05 12.51 2.70
C MET A 136 10.79 13.29 1.61
N ILE A 137 10.04 13.83 0.65
CA ILE A 137 10.55 14.65 -0.45
C ILE A 137 10.04 16.07 -0.25
N ILE A 138 10.96 17.02 -0.20
CA ILE A 138 10.67 18.45 -0.12
C ILE A 138 11.23 19.10 -1.37
N ASN A 139 10.36 19.73 -2.16
CA ASN A 139 10.79 20.57 -3.28
C ASN A 139 10.54 22.03 -2.91
N LYS A 140 11.63 22.79 -2.83
CA LYS A 140 11.59 24.22 -2.54
C LYS A 140 12.50 24.97 -3.50
N ASP A 141 11.95 25.95 -4.21
CA ASP A 141 12.73 26.83 -5.10
C ASP A 141 13.55 26.06 -6.17
N GLY A 142 13.07 24.88 -6.59
CA GLY A 142 13.77 24.01 -7.55
C GLY A 142 14.84 23.10 -6.91
N GLU A 143 15.11 23.25 -5.61
CA GLU A 143 15.94 22.33 -4.84
C GLU A 143 15.07 21.18 -4.31
N VAL A 144 15.44 19.94 -4.65
CA VAL A 144 14.79 18.72 -4.12
C VAL A 144 15.65 18.16 -3.00
N LYS A 145 15.06 18.03 -1.81
CA LYS A 145 15.66 17.35 -0.66
C LYS A 145 14.88 16.08 -0.37
N GLU A 146 15.60 14.97 -0.32
CA GLU A 146 15.06 13.66 0.04
C GLU A 146 15.60 13.26 1.41
N PHE A 147 14.71 12.80 2.28
CA PHE A 147 15.05 12.27 3.58
C PHE A 147 14.52 10.84 3.66
N ASP A 148 15.44 9.87 3.68
CA ASP A 148 15.10 8.48 3.96
C ASP A 148 14.79 8.34 5.45
N ILE A 149 13.50 8.11 5.75
CA ILE A 149 13.01 7.95 7.11
C ILE A 149 13.39 6.55 7.63
N LEU A 150 13.42 5.53 6.77
CA LEU A 150 13.82 4.18 7.16
C LEU A 150 15.31 4.10 7.48
N GLU A 151 16.16 4.79 6.72
CA GLU A 151 17.60 4.87 7.02
C GLU A 151 17.83 5.48 8.41
N ARG A 152 17.15 6.59 8.72
CA ARG A 152 17.22 7.18 10.07
C ARG A 152 16.65 6.27 11.15
N LEU A 153 15.61 5.48 10.84
CA LEU A 153 15.08 4.50 11.79
C LEU A 153 16.06 3.33 12.01
N ARG A 154 16.80 2.88 10.99
CA ARG A 154 17.86 1.86 11.13
C ARG A 154 18.94 2.28 12.12
N ASP A 155 19.23 3.58 12.19
CA ASP A 155 20.22 4.13 13.13
C ASP A 155 19.69 4.23 14.58
N LEU A 156 18.36 4.20 14.77
CA LEU A 156 17.70 4.49 16.06
C LEU A 156 17.00 3.27 16.68
N ILE A 157 16.54 2.33 15.87
CA ILE A 157 15.84 1.09 16.27
C ILE A 157 16.34 -0.08 15.43
N GLU A 158 16.16 -1.31 15.92
CA GLU A 158 16.53 -2.52 15.17
C GLU A 158 15.55 -2.72 14.00
N VAL A 159 15.85 -2.09 12.87
CA VAL A 159 15.19 -2.33 11.58
C VAL A 159 15.90 -3.50 10.90
N GLY A 160 15.14 -4.40 10.29
CA GLY A 160 15.72 -5.49 9.51
C GLY A 160 16.59 -4.98 8.35
N GLN A 161 17.55 -5.80 7.92
CA GLN A 161 18.29 -5.66 6.67
C GLN A 161 17.34 -5.47 5.47
N THR A 162 16.18 -6.15 5.47
CA THR A 162 15.19 -6.01 4.39
C THR A 162 14.41 -4.69 4.47
N GLY A 163 14.10 -4.23 5.68
CA GLY A 163 13.26 -3.06 5.93
C GLY A 163 12.60 -3.12 7.30
N ALA A 164 11.70 -2.18 7.58
CA ALA A 164 10.91 -2.23 8.81
C ALA A 164 9.78 -3.25 8.65
N CYS A 165 9.60 -4.12 9.64
CA CYS A 165 8.55 -5.11 9.56
C CYS A 165 7.20 -4.51 9.92
N LEU A 166 6.17 -4.85 9.13
CA LEU A 166 4.79 -4.44 9.33
C LEU A 166 3.92 -5.68 9.54
N ARG A 167 3.33 -5.83 10.72
CA ARG A 167 2.45 -6.95 11.07
C ARG A 167 0.99 -6.58 10.83
N LYS A 168 0.27 -7.39 10.06
CA LYS A 168 -1.18 -7.25 9.85
C LYS A 168 -1.93 -7.47 11.16
N ALA A 169 -2.98 -6.67 11.39
CA ALA A 169 -3.94 -6.90 12.46
C ALA A 169 -4.53 -8.30 12.31
N THR A 170 -4.56 -9.07 13.39
CA THR A 170 -5.38 -10.27 13.44
C THR A 170 -6.84 -9.84 13.50
N ALA A 171 -7.68 -10.37 12.61
CA ALA A 171 -9.12 -10.23 12.79
C ALA A 171 -9.48 -10.83 14.16
N THR A 172 -9.90 -10.01 15.10
CA THR A 172 -10.66 -10.49 16.26
C THR A 172 -11.91 -11.16 15.70
N GLY A 173 -11.93 -12.49 15.74
CA GLY A 173 -13.12 -13.28 15.42
C GLY A 173 -14.26 -13.04 16.39
#